data_AF-A0A4Q3NI29-F1
#
_entry.id   AF-A0A4Q3NI29-F1
#
_cell.length_a   1.000
_cell.length_b   1.000
_cell.length_c   1.000
_cell.angle_alpha   90.00
_cell.angle_beta   90.00
_cell.angle_gamma   90.00
#
_symmetry.space_group_name_H-M   'P 1'
#
loop_
_entity.id
_entity.type
_entity.pdbx_description
1 polymer ?
#
loop_
_entity_poly.entity_id
_entity_poly.type
_entity_poly.pdbx_seq_one_letter_code
_entity_poly.pdbx_strand_id
1 'polypeptide(L)'
;MSPTELTPLTHQVLWAAFLVAMAFGAIVQRTGFCTMGAVSDAVHVGDWTRLRQWALAAGVAMLGFGVLAWSGAIPAGKVLYASNRLIWLSALVGGAIFGFGMVLASGCVSKTLVRVGGGNLKSLVVTIVLGVAAFATLKGLTAVWRTATVDRVAADLATSASVPGWAAAALGTNPAWTGLAAALVLGGALVGWALSGRDFLQGRNLLAGVGIGAAVTAMWWVSGHLGHLAEHPQTLEEVFLATNSGRAEALSFVSPVAYTLDWLMFYSDR
;
A
#
# COMPACT_ATOMS: atom_id res chain seq x y z
N MET A 1 21.62 9.78 -17.60
CA MET A 1 21.74 8.35 -17.29
C MET A 1 22.05 7.62 -18.58
N SER A 2 23.13 6.84 -18.69
CA SER A 2 23.34 6.02 -19.90
C SER A 2 22.52 4.72 -19.84
N PRO A 3 22.19 4.08 -20.97
CA PRO A 3 21.44 2.81 -20.99
C PRO A 3 22.11 1.70 -20.16
N THR A 4 23.44 1.74 -20.04
CA THR A 4 24.24 0.80 -19.25
C THR A 4 24.05 0.94 -17.72
N GLU A 5 23.60 2.10 -17.24
CA GLU A 5 23.39 2.37 -15.82
C GLU A 5 21.96 2.02 -15.34
N LEU A 6 21.02 1.79 -16.26
CA LEU A 6 19.63 1.45 -15.92
C LEU A 6 19.47 0.07 -15.30
N THR A 7 20.16 -0.93 -15.86
CA THR A 7 20.12 -2.31 -15.37
C THR A 7 20.59 -2.43 -13.91
N PRO A 8 21.77 -1.91 -13.51
CA PRO A 8 22.20 -1.99 -12.11
C PRO A 8 21.27 -1.21 -11.18
N LEU A 9 20.72 -0.07 -11.59
CA LEU A 9 19.75 0.66 -10.77
C LEU A 9 18.45 -0.14 -10.57
N THR A 10 17.94 -0.78 -11.63
CA THR A 10 16.76 -1.64 -11.55
C THR A 10 17.00 -2.80 -10.58
N HIS A 11 18.17 -3.43 -10.63
CA HIS A 11 18.54 -4.47 -9.66
C HIS A 11 18.61 -3.94 -8.23
N GLN A 12 19.15 -2.74 -8.01
CA GLN A 12 19.18 -2.11 -6.69
C GLN A 12 17.76 -1.88 -6.15
N VAL A 13 16.84 -1.37 -6.98
CA VAL A 13 15.44 -1.17 -6.61
C VAL A 13 14.78 -2.50 -6.24
N LEU A 14 14.99 -3.56 -7.04
CA LEU A 14 14.45 -4.90 -6.77
C LEU A 14 14.99 -5.49 -5.47
N TRP A 15 16.30 -5.39 -5.21
CA TRP A 15 16.90 -5.85 -3.97
C TRP A 15 16.41 -5.06 -2.76
N ALA A 16 16.31 -3.74 -2.87
CA ALA A 16 15.77 -2.90 -1.81
C ALA A 16 14.31 -3.25 -1.50
N ALA A 17 13.48 -3.42 -2.53
CA ALA A 17 12.09 -3.84 -2.39
C ALA A 17 11.98 -5.23 -1.73
N PHE A 18 12.82 -6.18 -2.14
CA PHE A 18 12.88 -7.51 -1.54
C PHE A 18 13.24 -7.46 -0.04
N LEU A 19 14.28 -6.70 0.34
CA LEU A 19 14.70 -6.56 1.72
C LEU A 19 13.62 -5.90 2.59
N VAL A 20 12.94 -4.87 2.08
CA VAL A 20 11.82 -4.22 2.78
C VAL A 20 10.64 -5.19 2.95
N ALA A 21 10.30 -5.95 1.90
CA ALA A 21 9.22 -6.95 1.97
C ALA A 21 9.56 -8.10 2.93
N MET A 22 10.82 -8.55 2.96
CA MET A 22 11.30 -9.56 3.90
C MET A 22 11.22 -9.06 5.34
N ALA A 23 11.66 -7.83 5.61
CA ALA A 23 11.55 -7.21 6.93
C ALA A 23 10.09 -7.07 7.37
N PHE A 24 9.21 -6.60 6.47
CA PHE A 24 7.77 -6.54 6.72
C PHE A 24 7.21 -7.92 7.08
N GLY A 25 7.52 -8.96 6.29
CA GLY A 25 7.08 -10.33 6.54
C GLY A 25 7.55 -10.87 7.89
N ALA A 26 8.82 -10.65 8.25
CA ALA A 26 9.37 -11.04 9.54
C ALA A 26 8.67 -10.34 10.73
N ILE A 27 8.36 -9.05 10.58
CA ILE A 27 7.61 -8.29 11.61
C ILE A 27 6.19 -8.85 11.74
N VAL A 28 5.48 -9.07 10.63
CA VAL A 28 4.13 -9.66 10.65
C VAL A 28 4.13 -11.04 11.30
N GLN A 29 5.13 -11.89 10.98
CA GLN A 29 5.27 -13.21 11.58
C GLN A 29 5.47 -13.15 13.10
N ARG A 30 6.36 -12.27 13.57
CA ARG A 30 6.70 -12.12 15.00
C ARG A 30 5.59 -11.46 15.82
N THR A 31 4.89 -10.49 15.25
CA THR A 31 3.94 -9.64 15.98
C THR A 31 2.49 -10.09 15.81
N GLY A 32 2.20 -10.89 14.78
CA GLY A 32 0.86 -11.33 14.46
C GLY A 32 -0.03 -10.25 13.83
N PHE A 33 0.57 -9.14 13.39
CA PHE A 33 -0.10 -7.97 12.80
C PHE A 33 -1.12 -8.38 11.73
N CYS A 34 -2.37 -8.00 11.93
CA CYS A 34 -3.45 -8.27 10.99
C CYS A 34 -4.58 -7.26 11.14
N THR A 35 -4.95 -6.61 10.05
CA THR A 35 -6.02 -5.61 10.01
C THR A 35 -7.37 -6.19 10.40
N MET A 36 -7.74 -7.34 9.81
CA MET A 36 -8.98 -8.03 10.16
C MET A 36 -9.00 -8.45 11.64
N GLY A 37 -7.89 -8.98 12.14
CA GLY A 37 -7.75 -9.34 13.55
C GLY A 37 -7.91 -8.13 14.48
N ALA A 38 -7.35 -6.98 14.09
CA ALA A 38 -7.48 -5.74 14.86
C ALA A 38 -8.93 -5.28 14.99
N VAL A 39 -9.72 -5.34 13.90
CA VAL A 39 -11.15 -4.99 13.92
C VAL A 39 -11.94 -6.03 14.72
N SER A 40 -11.67 -7.32 14.50
CA SER A 40 -12.36 -8.40 15.20
C SER A 40 -12.14 -8.35 16.71
N ASP A 41 -10.90 -8.14 17.16
CA ASP A 41 -10.55 -8.10 18.58
C ASP A 41 -11.19 -6.89 19.26
N ALA A 42 -11.21 -5.73 18.59
CA ALA A 42 -11.85 -4.51 19.11
C ALA A 42 -13.36 -4.68 19.26
N VAL A 43 -14.04 -5.32 18.29
CA VAL A 43 -15.51 -5.46 18.28
C VAL A 43 -16.00 -6.60 19.16
N HIS A 44 -15.34 -7.76 19.14
CA HIS A 44 -15.86 -8.97 19.82
C HIS A 44 -15.22 -9.22 21.19
N VAL A 45 -13.94 -8.87 21.35
CA VAL A 45 -13.17 -9.17 22.58
C VAL A 45 -13.02 -7.92 23.45
N GLY A 46 -13.11 -6.72 22.86
CA GLY A 46 -12.84 -5.45 23.53
C GLY A 46 -11.35 -5.17 23.71
N ASP A 47 -10.46 -5.92 23.06
CA ASP A 47 -9.01 -5.66 23.07
C ASP A 47 -8.61 -4.72 21.93
N TRP A 48 -8.19 -3.51 22.29
CA TRP A 48 -7.79 -2.46 21.37
C TRP A 48 -6.31 -2.51 21.00
N THR A 49 -5.53 -3.46 21.54
CA THR A 49 -4.07 -3.52 21.36
C THR A 49 -3.69 -3.64 19.89
N ARG A 50 -4.30 -4.56 19.14
CA ARG A 50 -4.02 -4.72 17.70
C ARG A 50 -4.50 -3.55 16.86
N LEU A 51 -5.60 -2.90 17.25
CA LEU A 51 -6.09 -1.70 16.56
C LEU A 51 -5.13 -0.52 16.77
N ARG A 52 -4.55 -0.39 17.97
CA ARG A 52 -3.47 0.57 18.24
C ARG A 52 -2.20 0.25 17.46
N GLN A 53 -1.84 -1.02 17.29
CA GLN A 53 -0.71 -1.41 16.41
C GLN A 53 -0.95 -0.95 14.98
N TRP A 54 -2.15 -1.17 14.45
CA TRP A 54 -2.54 -0.73 13.12
C TRP A 54 -2.53 0.80 12.99
N ALA A 55 -3.10 1.52 13.97
CA ALA A 55 -3.11 2.98 13.97
C ALA A 55 -1.70 3.57 14.07
N LEU A 56 -0.81 2.98 14.89
CA LEU A 56 0.58 3.40 14.97
C LEU A 56 1.29 3.18 13.62
N ALA A 57 1.09 2.04 12.97
CA ALA A 57 1.66 1.79 11.65
C ALA A 57 1.14 2.78 10.59
N ALA A 58 -0.17 3.04 10.57
CA ALA A 58 -0.78 4.02 9.69
C ALA A 58 -0.24 5.44 9.95
N GLY A 59 -0.17 5.85 11.22
CA GLY A 59 0.34 7.16 11.60
C GLY A 59 1.80 7.37 11.24
N VAL A 60 2.66 6.39 11.51
CA VAL A 60 4.09 6.42 11.11
C VAL A 60 4.23 6.48 9.59
N ALA A 61 3.43 5.71 8.84
CA ALA A 61 3.44 5.75 7.38
C ALA A 61 2.97 7.11 6.83
N MET A 62 1.95 7.72 7.43
CA MET A 62 1.47 9.06 7.06
C MET A 62 2.53 10.13 7.31
N LEU A 63 3.16 10.11 8.48
CA LEU A 63 4.26 11.03 8.82
C LEU A 63 5.44 10.84 7.85
N GLY A 64 5.85 9.59 7.62
CA GLY A 64 6.94 9.27 6.70
C GLY A 64 6.67 9.73 5.28
N PHE A 65 5.48 9.43 4.73
CA PHE A 65 5.08 9.89 3.41
C PHE A 65 4.99 11.43 3.34
N GLY A 66 4.44 12.08 4.37
CA GLY A 66 4.35 13.54 4.44
C GLY A 66 5.71 14.23 4.39
N VAL A 67 6.69 13.71 5.13
CA VAL A 67 8.08 14.22 5.10
C VAL A 67 8.75 13.98 3.75
N LEU A 68 8.56 12.81 3.14
CA LEU A 68 9.10 12.49 1.81
C LEU A 68 8.50 13.37 0.71
N ALA A 69 7.19 13.63 0.77
CA ALA A 69 6.51 14.53 -0.16
C ALA A 69 6.94 16.00 0.04
N TRP A 70 7.05 16.46 1.29
CA TRP A 70 7.43 17.83 1.60
C TRP A 70 8.88 18.15 1.22
N SER A 71 9.81 17.21 1.47
CA SER A 71 11.22 17.35 1.09
C SER A 71 11.46 17.29 -0.42
N GLY A 72 10.43 16.99 -1.23
CA GLY A 72 10.56 16.76 -2.66
C GLY A 72 11.23 15.44 -3.02
N ALA A 73 11.45 14.54 -2.05
CA ALA A 73 12.05 13.24 -2.30
C ALA A 73 11.16 12.34 -3.16
N ILE A 74 9.83 12.53 -3.12
CA ILE A 74 8.85 11.78 -3.92
C ILE A 74 7.87 12.75 -4.59
N PRO A 75 7.56 12.57 -5.88
CA PRO A 75 6.51 13.34 -6.55
C PRO A 75 5.11 12.88 -6.08
N ALA A 76 4.57 13.53 -5.04
CA ALA A 76 3.28 13.18 -4.43
C ALA A 76 2.08 13.20 -5.41
N GLY A 77 2.14 14.01 -6.47
CA GLY A 77 1.11 14.04 -7.52
C GLY A 77 1.17 12.87 -8.51
N LYS A 78 2.23 12.05 -8.48
CA LYS A 78 2.47 10.94 -9.42
C LYS A 78 2.40 9.57 -8.74
N VAL A 79 1.92 9.52 -7.51
CA VAL A 79 1.63 8.25 -6.83
C VAL A 79 0.39 7.60 -7.44
N LEU A 80 0.31 6.27 -7.37
CA LEU A 80 -0.81 5.50 -7.92
C LEU A 80 -2.20 6.01 -7.50
N TYR A 81 -2.32 6.50 -6.27
CA TYR A 81 -3.57 6.94 -5.68
C TYR A 81 -3.92 8.42 -5.96
N ALA A 82 -3.00 9.22 -6.49
CA ALA A 82 -3.24 10.61 -6.84
C ALA A 82 -3.92 10.69 -8.22
N SER A 83 -5.23 10.44 -8.25
CA SER A 83 -6.08 10.53 -9.44
C SER A 83 -7.08 11.68 -9.32
N ASN A 84 -7.37 12.36 -10.43
CA ASN A 84 -8.45 13.35 -10.51
C ASN A 84 -9.84 12.70 -10.66
N ARG A 85 -9.88 11.38 -10.88
CA ARG A 85 -11.11 10.60 -10.99
C ARG A 85 -11.26 9.72 -9.76
N LEU A 86 -12.20 10.06 -8.89
CA LEU A 86 -12.51 9.32 -7.67
C LEU A 86 -13.60 8.28 -7.95
N ILE A 87 -13.20 7.02 -8.07
CA ILE A 87 -14.09 5.89 -8.33
C ILE A 87 -14.73 5.38 -7.02
N TRP A 88 -15.46 6.27 -6.34
CA TRP A 88 -15.95 6.03 -4.97
C TRP A 88 -16.85 4.81 -4.85
N LEU A 89 -17.74 4.57 -5.82
CA LEU A 89 -18.64 3.40 -5.78
C LEU A 89 -17.86 2.10 -5.89
N SER A 90 -16.88 2.03 -6.79
CA SER A 90 -15.99 0.88 -6.95
C SER A 90 -15.17 0.63 -5.68
N ALA A 91 -14.67 1.69 -5.02
CA ALA A 91 -13.95 1.57 -3.76
C ALA A 91 -14.85 1.04 -2.62
N LEU A 92 -16.10 1.49 -2.53
CA LEU A 92 -17.05 1.02 -1.51
C LEU A 92 -17.46 -0.44 -1.75
N VAL A 93 -17.92 -0.76 -2.96
CA VAL A 93 -18.39 -2.10 -3.32
C VAL A 93 -17.23 -3.11 -3.25
N GLY A 94 -16.08 -2.76 -3.83
CA GLY A 94 -14.87 -3.58 -3.76
C GLY A 94 -14.37 -3.77 -2.34
N GLY A 95 -14.35 -2.70 -1.53
CA GLY A 95 -13.97 -2.76 -0.12
C GLY A 95 -14.88 -3.65 0.71
N ALA A 96 -16.20 -3.59 0.49
CA ALA A 96 -17.19 -4.43 1.17
C ALA A 96 -17.02 -5.92 0.81
N ILE A 97 -16.89 -6.24 -0.48
CA ILE A 97 -16.68 -7.62 -0.95
C ILE A 97 -15.33 -8.15 -0.43
N PHE A 98 -14.28 -7.34 -0.48
CA PHE A 98 -12.96 -7.71 0.03
C PHE A 98 -12.98 -7.95 1.54
N GLY A 99 -13.65 -7.10 2.31
CA GLY A 99 -13.87 -7.26 3.74
C GLY A 99 -14.61 -8.55 4.09
N PHE A 100 -15.72 -8.82 3.40
CA PHE A 100 -16.47 -10.06 3.54
C PHE A 100 -15.61 -11.30 3.22
N GLY A 101 -14.83 -11.23 2.14
CA GLY A 101 -13.87 -12.27 1.77
C GLY A 101 -12.82 -12.52 2.86
N MET A 102 -12.30 -11.48 3.52
CA MET A 102 -11.36 -11.63 4.65
C MET A 102 -11.98 -12.37 5.84
N VAL A 103 -13.28 -12.17 6.11
CA VAL A 103 -14.00 -12.90 7.16
C VAL A 103 -14.13 -14.38 6.78
N LEU A 104 -14.59 -14.68 5.56
CA LEU A 104 -14.72 -16.06 5.07
C LEU A 104 -13.38 -16.81 5.04
N ALA A 105 -12.31 -16.15 4.59
CA ALA A 105 -10.96 -16.70 4.58
C ALA A 105 -10.32 -16.81 5.98
N SER A 106 -10.95 -16.20 6.99
CA SER A 106 -10.45 -16.12 8.37
C SER A 106 -9.07 -15.45 8.48
N GLY A 107 -8.81 -14.42 7.67
CA GLY A 107 -7.51 -13.76 7.65
C GLY A 107 -7.40 -12.55 6.73
N CYS A 108 -6.41 -11.70 7.02
CA CYS A 108 -5.95 -10.64 6.14
C CYS A 108 -4.89 -11.18 5.17
N VAL A 109 -4.84 -10.62 3.96
CA VAL A 109 -3.97 -11.11 2.87
C VAL A 109 -2.49 -11.14 3.26
N SER A 110 -1.98 -10.09 3.89
CA SER A 110 -0.58 -10.02 4.34
C SER A 110 -0.21 -11.17 5.28
N LYS A 111 -1.08 -11.51 6.23
CA LYS A 111 -0.87 -12.62 7.16
C LYS A 111 -1.05 -13.98 6.49
N THR A 112 -1.95 -14.09 5.51
CA THR A 112 -2.09 -15.30 4.70
C THR A 112 -0.80 -15.58 3.92
N LEU A 113 -0.18 -14.58 3.29
CA LEU A 113 1.11 -14.74 2.61
C LEU A 113 2.23 -15.20 3.56
N VAL A 114 2.32 -14.62 4.75
CA VAL A 114 3.29 -15.06 5.77
C VAL A 114 3.02 -16.51 6.22
N ARG A 115 1.76 -16.91 6.35
CA ARG A 115 1.38 -18.29 6.69
C ARG A 115 1.70 -19.29 5.57
N VAL A 116 1.64 -18.87 4.31
CA VAL A 116 2.12 -19.69 3.18
C VAL A 116 3.61 -19.97 3.35
N GLY A 117 4.41 -18.95 3.67
CA GLY A 117 5.84 -19.11 3.98
C GLY A 117 6.11 -20.02 5.19
N GLY A 118 5.16 -20.13 6.12
CA GLY A 118 5.20 -21.05 7.25
C GLY A 118 4.66 -22.46 6.98
N GLY A 119 4.31 -22.82 5.73
CA GLY A 119 3.87 -24.16 5.35
C GLY A 119 2.37 -24.45 5.57
N ASN A 120 1.52 -23.42 5.69
CA ASN A 120 0.09 -23.61 5.92
C ASN A 120 -0.69 -23.88 4.61
N LEU A 121 -1.16 -25.11 4.42
CA LEU A 121 -1.88 -25.51 3.20
C LEU A 121 -3.20 -24.75 2.98
N LYS A 122 -3.98 -24.46 4.03
CA LYS A 122 -5.19 -23.62 3.92
C LYS A 122 -4.84 -22.25 3.36
N SER A 123 -3.75 -21.64 3.85
CA SER A 123 -3.32 -20.31 3.42
C SER A 123 -2.83 -20.31 1.97
N LEU A 124 -2.22 -21.41 1.51
CA LEU A 124 -1.81 -21.57 0.12
C LEU A 124 -3.02 -21.55 -0.80
N VAL A 125 -4.04 -22.37 -0.50
CA VAL A 125 -5.29 -22.42 -1.29
C VAL A 125 -5.96 -21.04 -1.33
N VAL A 126 -6.08 -20.36 -0.18
CA VAL A 126 -6.64 -19.01 -0.10
C VAL A 126 -5.84 -18.02 -0.95
N THR A 127 -4.51 -18.09 -0.94
CA THR A 127 -3.64 -17.20 -1.73
C THR A 127 -3.79 -17.43 -3.22
N ILE A 128 -3.91 -18.69 -3.67
CA ILE A 128 -4.15 -19.02 -5.09
C ILE A 128 -5.50 -18.46 -5.54
N VAL A 129 -6.58 -18.73 -4.79
CA VAL A 129 -7.92 -18.22 -5.12
C VAL A 129 -7.95 -16.70 -5.13
N LEU A 130 -7.28 -16.05 -4.15
CA LEU A 130 -7.11 -14.61 -4.14
C LEU A 130 -6.40 -14.11 -5.39
N GLY A 131 -5.30 -14.75 -5.79
CA GLY A 131 -4.53 -14.38 -6.98
C GLY A 131 -5.35 -14.50 -8.26
N VAL A 132 -6.10 -15.59 -8.43
CA VAL A 132 -7.00 -15.79 -9.58
C VAL A 132 -8.11 -14.74 -9.59
N ALA A 133 -8.75 -14.48 -8.45
CA ALA A 133 -9.79 -13.46 -8.34
C ALA A 133 -9.26 -12.05 -8.62
N ALA A 134 -8.07 -11.73 -8.11
CA ALA A 134 -7.36 -10.48 -8.34
C ALA A 134 -6.96 -10.32 -9.81
N PHE A 135 -6.45 -11.36 -10.45
CA PHE A 135 -6.15 -11.36 -11.88
C PHE A 135 -7.41 -11.11 -12.71
N ALA A 136 -8.51 -11.82 -12.39
CA ALA A 136 -9.79 -11.64 -13.05
C ALA A 136 -10.32 -10.20 -12.92
N THR A 137 -10.15 -9.55 -11.75
CA THR A 137 -10.60 -8.17 -11.52
C THR A 137 -9.70 -7.10 -12.13
N LEU A 138 -8.41 -7.40 -12.32
CA LEU A 138 -7.46 -6.51 -12.97
C LEU A 138 -7.60 -6.53 -14.50
N LYS A 139 -7.65 -7.71 -15.12
CA LYS A 139 -7.62 -7.87 -16.59
C LYS A 139 -8.58 -8.93 -17.16
N GLY A 140 -9.30 -9.68 -16.33
CA GLY A 140 -10.21 -10.74 -16.79
C GLY A 140 -11.68 -10.33 -16.92
N LEU A 141 -12.58 -11.31 -16.86
CA LEU A 141 -14.02 -11.11 -17.06
C LEU A 141 -14.63 -10.12 -16.06
N THR A 142 -14.26 -10.22 -14.78
CA THR A 142 -14.77 -9.31 -13.75
C THR A 142 -14.24 -7.90 -13.92
N ALA A 143 -13.10 -7.69 -14.59
CA ALA A 143 -12.64 -6.36 -14.99
C ALA A 143 -13.58 -5.71 -16.01
N VAL A 144 -14.10 -6.47 -16.98
CA VAL A 144 -15.07 -5.97 -17.98
C VAL A 144 -16.35 -5.50 -17.27
N TRP A 145 -16.90 -6.32 -16.37
CA TRP A 145 -18.10 -5.91 -15.62
C TRP A 145 -17.84 -4.73 -14.70
N ARG A 146 -16.72 -4.73 -13.96
CA ARG A 146 -16.34 -3.64 -13.05
C ARG A 146 -16.22 -2.31 -13.79
N THR A 147 -15.49 -2.30 -14.89
CA THR A 147 -15.26 -1.10 -15.72
C THR A 147 -16.54 -0.62 -16.41
N ALA A 148 -17.43 -1.53 -16.83
CA ALA A 148 -18.71 -1.21 -17.44
C ALA A 148 -19.81 -0.80 -16.45
N THR A 149 -19.66 -1.06 -15.16
CA THR A 149 -20.72 -0.80 -14.16
C THR A 149 -20.24 0.16 -13.07
N VAL A 150 -19.66 -0.37 -11.99
CA VAL A 150 -19.30 0.39 -10.78
C VAL A 150 -18.26 1.45 -11.02
N ASP A 151 -17.34 1.25 -11.97
CA ASP A 151 -16.32 2.26 -12.28
C ASP A 151 -16.85 3.45 -13.06
N ARG A 152 -18.02 3.34 -13.70
CA ARG A 152 -18.66 4.47 -14.41
C ARG A 152 -19.19 5.50 -13.42
N VAL A 153 -19.59 5.07 -12.23
CA VAL A 153 -20.03 5.95 -11.15
C VAL A 153 -18.81 6.46 -10.41
N ALA A 154 -18.24 7.54 -10.93
CA ALA A 154 -17.10 8.24 -10.36
C ALA A 154 -17.44 9.73 -10.18
N ALA A 155 -16.70 10.38 -9.29
CA ALA A 155 -16.65 11.83 -9.25
C ALA A 155 -15.39 12.27 -10.00
N ASP A 156 -15.54 13.21 -10.93
CA ASP A 156 -14.41 13.90 -11.55
C ASP A 156 -14.10 15.17 -10.75
N LEU A 157 -12.85 15.33 -10.38
CA LEU A 157 -12.37 16.41 -9.52
C LEU A 157 -11.42 17.32 -10.29
N ALA A 158 -11.50 18.62 -10.00
CA ALA A 158 -10.61 19.63 -10.56
C ALA A 158 -9.15 19.42 -10.10
N THR A 159 -8.95 18.90 -8.89
CA THR A 159 -7.64 18.56 -8.31
C THR A 159 -7.57 17.08 -7.96
N SER A 160 -6.36 16.56 -7.74
CA SER A 160 -6.18 15.18 -7.29
C SER A 160 -7.04 14.86 -6.06
N ALA A 161 -7.61 13.65 -6.00
CA ALA A 161 -8.47 13.17 -4.93
C ALA A 161 -7.66 12.88 -3.65
N SER A 162 -7.11 13.94 -3.06
CA SER A 162 -6.30 13.90 -1.86
C SER A 162 -6.77 14.98 -0.89
N VAL A 163 -6.94 14.60 0.39
CA VAL A 163 -7.35 15.54 1.45
C VAL A 163 -6.43 16.78 1.50
N PRO A 164 -5.09 16.64 1.42
CA PRO A 164 -4.21 17.82 1.41
C PRO A 164 -4.34 18.67 0.15
N GLY A 165 -4.67 18.06 -1.01
CA GLY A 165 -4.92 18.76 -2.26
C GLY A 165 -6.17 19.63 -2.18
N TRP A 166 -7.26 19.10 -1.63
CA TRP A 166 -8.49 19.87 -1.41
C TRP A 166 -8.30 20.99 -0.39
N ALA A 167 -7.59 20.71 0.72
CA ALA A 167 -7.26 21.72 1.71
C ALA A 167 -6.39 22.84 1.11
N ALA A 168 -5.39 22.49 0.30
CA ALA A 168 -4.56 23.46 -0.40
C ALA A 168 -5.36 24.33 -1.36
N ALA A 169 -6.24 23.72 -2.16
CA ALA A 169 -7.08 24.43 -3.12
C ALA A 169 -8.07 25.38 -2.42
N ALA A 170 -8.68 24.95 -1.32
CA ALA A 170 -9.63 25.77 -0.56
C ALA A 170 -8.96 26.95 0.18
N LEU A 171 -7.74 26.75 0.69
CA LEU A 171 -7.01 27.75 1.48
C LEU A 171 -6.06 28.63 0.63
N GLY A 172 -5.85 28.30 -0.65
CA GLY A 172 -4.89 29.00 -1.51
C GLY A 172 -3.43 28.82 -1.08
N THR A 173 -3.12 27.75 -0.34
CA THR A 173 -1.80 27.50 0.26
C THR A 173 -0.96 26.51 -0.56
N ASN A 174 0.35 26.48 -0.32
CA ASN A 174 1.25 25.54 -0.97
C ASN A 174 0.91 24.07 -0.63
N PRO A 175 0.64 23.19 -1.63
CA PRO A 175 0.30 21.78 -1.44
C PRO A 175 1.32 20.96 -0.64
N ALA A 176 2.62 21.30 -0.70
CA ALA A 176 3.66 20.59 0.04
C ALA A 176 3.53 20.80 1.56
N TRP A 177 3.29 22.06 1.96
CA TRP A 177 3.14 22.43 3.37
C TRP A 177 1.80 21.95 3.94
N THR A 178 0.71 21.99 3.15
CA THR A 178 -0.57 21.40 3.59
C THR A 178 -0.49 19.88 3.69
N GLY A 179 0.24 19.22 2.77
CA GLY A 179 0.57 17.81 2.84
C GLY A 179 1.27 17.44 4.14
N LEU A 180 2.33 18.18 4.49
CA LEU A 180 3.06 17.99 5.74
C LEU A 180 2.18 18.24 6.96
N ALA A 181 1.43 19.34 6.98
CA ALA A 181 0.53 19.68 8.08
C ALA A 181 -0.54 18.60 8.29
N ALA A 182 -1.17 18.12 7.22
CA ALA A 182 -2.14 17.03 7.29
C ALA A 182 -1.51 15.73 7.79
N ALA A 183 -0.29 15.40 7.35
CA ALA A 183 0.45 14.24 7.84
C ALA A 183 0.77 14.37 9.34
N LEU A 184 1.22 15.55 9.80
CA LEU A 184 1.51 15.82 11.21
C LEU A 184 0.26 15.75 12.08
N VAL A 185 -0.85 16.33 11.63
CA VAL A 185 -2.11 16.34 12.39
C VAL A 185 -2.73 14.96 12.44
N LEU A 186 -2.99 14.34 11.29
CA LEU A 186 -3.68 13.05 11.23
C LEU A 186 -2.78 11.90 11.67
N GLY A 187 -1.54 11.88 11.16
CA GLY A 187 -0.55 10.87 11.55
C GLY A 187 -0.14 11.01 13.01
N GLY A 188 0.11 12.24 13.48
CA GLY A 188 0.41 12.52 14.88
C GLY A 188 -0.75 12.18 15.81
N ALA A 189 -2.00 12.43 15.42
CA ALA A 189 -3.17 12.02 16.19
C ALA A 189 -3.27 10.49 16.32
N LEU A 190 -3.04 9.74 15.24
CA LEU A 190 -3.04 8.27 15.28
C LEU A 190 -1.90 7.72 16.12
N VAL A 191 -0.70 8.29 16.01
CA VAL A 191 0.46 7.92 16.85
C VAL A 191 0.17 8.22 18.32
N GLY A 192 -0.29 9.44 18.63
CA GLY A 192 -0.64 9.84 20.00
C GLY A 192 -1.73 8.96 20.60
N TRP A 193 -2.78 8.67 19.85
CA TRP A 193 -3.85 7.76 20.28
C TRP A 193 -3.33 6.33 20.53
N ALA A 194 -2.51 5.80 19.63
CA ALA A 194 -1.93 4.47 19.80
C ALA A 194 -1.06 4.39 21.06
N LEU A 195 -0.18 5.38 21.28
CA LEU A 195 0.74 5.43 22.41
C LEU A 195 0.04 5.74 23.76
N SER A 196 -1.16 6.32 23.74
CA SER A 196 -1.96 6.56 24.95
C SER A 196 -2.53 5.28 25.59
N GLY A 197 -2.41 4.13 24.91
CA GLY A 197 -2.89 2.86 25.42
C GLY A 197 -2.08 2.34 26.61
N ARG A 198 -2.78 2.02 27.70
CA ARG A 198 -2.19 1.23 28.81
C ARG A 198 -1.65 -0.09 28.26
N ASP A 199 -0.45 -0.46 28.69
CA ASP A 199 0.29 -1.64 28.24
C ASP A 199 0.61 -1.70 26.74
N PHE A 200 0.39 -0.62 25.98
CA PHE A 200 0.72 -0.59 24.56
C PHE A 200 2.22 -0.40 24.31
N LEU A 201 2.94 0.27 25.20
CA LEU A 201 4.38 0.55 25.12
C LEU A 201 5.26 -0.68 25.39
N GLN A 202 4.92 -1.80 24.77
CA GLN A 202 5.71 -3.03 24.78
C GLN A 202 6.48 -3.16 23.47
N GLY A 203 7.71 -3.70 23.53
CA GLY A 203 8.58 -3.82 22.36
C GLY A 203 7.91 -4.52 21.17
N ARG A 204 7.07 -5.53 21.42
CA ARG A 204 6.32 -6.23 20.35
C ARG A 204 5.30 -5.33 19.65
N ASN A 205 4.59 -4.48 20.39
CA ASN A 205 3.57 -3.59 19.86
C ASN A 205 4.20 -2.41 19.10
N LEU A 206 5.29 -1.86 19.63
CA LEU A 206 6.07 -0.83 18.96
C LEU A 206 6.71 -1.37 17.68
N LEU A 207 7.25 -2.59 17.70
CA LEU A 207 7.76 -3.25 16.49
C LEU A 207 6.65 -3.44 15.45
N ALA A 208 5.44 -3.82 15.86
CA ALA A 208 4.31 -3.97 14.96
C ALA A 208 3.86 -2.64 14.34
N GLY A 209 3.80 -1.57 15.13
CA GLY A 209 3.40 -0.25 14.64
C GLY A 209 4.51 0.45 13.87
N VAL A 210 5.59 0.80 14.56
CA VAL A 210 6.72 1.54 13.98
C VAL A 210 7.40 0.74 12.88
N GLY A 211 7.64 -0.56 13.09
CA GLY A 211 8.32 -1.39 12.09
C GLY A 211 7.53 -1.53 10.80
N ILE A 212 6.21 -1.73 10.87
CA ILE A 212 5.35 -1.80 9.69
C ILE A 212 5.23 -0.43 9.01
N GLY A 213 5.01 0.64 9.78
CA GLY A 213 4.94 2.00 9.24
C GLY A 213 6.25 2.44 8.57
N ALA A 214 7.39 2.06 9.16
CA ALA A 214 8.71 2.30 8.60
C ALA A 214 8.93 1.48 7.31
N ALA A 215 8.49 0.21 7.26
CA ALA A 215 8.56 -0.58 6.04
C ALA A 215 7.71 0.01 4.90
N VAL A 216 6.51 0.52 5.20
CA VAL A 216 5.67 1.22 4.22
C VAL A 216 6.36 2.51 3.73
N THR A 217 6.92 3.30 4.64
CA THR A 217 7.66 4.53 4.31
C THR A 217 8.90 4.23 3.46
N ALA A 218 9.64 3.19 3.82
CA ALA A 218 10.81 2.74 3.07
C ALA A 218 10.42 2.30 1.67
N MET A 219 9.29 1.60 1.50
CA MET A 219 8.81 1.20 0.17
C MET A 219 8.44 2.42 -0.69
N TRP A 220 7.80 3.43 -0.10
CA TRP A 220 7.55 4.70 -0.80
C TRP A 220 8.86 5.35 -1.25
N TRP A 221 9.89 5.36 -0.41
CA TRP A 221 11.21 5.88 -0.78
C TRP A 221 11.86 5.04 -1.89
N VAL A 222 11.79 3.71 -1.81
CA VAL A 222 12.35 2.82 -2.84
C VAL A 222 11.68 3.05 -4.19
N SER A 223 10.34 3.07 -4.26
CA SER A 223 9.64 3.23 -5.54
C SER A 223 9.65 4.67 -6.04
N GLY A 224 9.45 5.65 -5.15
CA GLY A 224 9.23 7.04 -5.50
C GLY A 224 10.47 7.92 -5.53
N HIS A 225 11.59 7.48 -4.94
CA HIS A 225 12.86 8.21 -4.94
C HIS A 225 13.96 7.39 -5.64
N LEU A 226 14.27 6.19 -5.15
CA LEU A 226 15.35 5.36 -5.70
C LEU A 226 15.01 4.86 -7.12
N GLY A 227 13.75 4.49 -7.36
CA GLY A 227 13.26 4.02 -8.66
C GLY A 227 12.79 5.13 -9.59
N HIS A 228 12.81 6.40 -9.18
CA HIS A 228 12.29 7.51 -9.98
C HIS A 228 13.35 8.06 -10.93
N LEU A 229 13.08 7.96 -12.24
CA LEU A 229 13.86 8.61 -13.29
C LEU A 229 13.02 9.71 -13.93
N ALA A 230 13.53 10.94 -13.88
CA ALA A 230 12.90 12.09 -14.52
C ALA A 230 12.85 11.94 -16.05
N GLU A 231 13.90 11.37 -16.64
CA GLU A 231 14.02 11.18 -18.09
C GLU A 231 14.67 9.82 -18.40
N HIS A 232 13.92 8.94 -19.05
CA HIS A 232 14.45 7.68 -19.54
C HIS A 232 15.31 7.93 -20.80
N PRO A 233 16.52 7.34 -20.92
CA PRO A 233 17.48 7.70 -21.98
C PRO A 233 17.04 7.36 -23.41
N GLN A 234 16.00 6.54 -23.58
CA GLN A 234 15.50 6.16 -24.90
C GLN A 234 14.14 6.77 -25.25
N THR A 235 13.26 6.96 -24.26
CA THR A 235 11.89 7.43 -24.49
C THR A 235 11.72 8.90 -24.09
N LEU A 236 12.65 9.45 -23.31
CA LEU A 236 12.56 10.78 -22.67
C LEU A 236 11.32 10.94 -21.79
N GLU A 237 10.66 9.83 -21.46
CA GLU A 237 9.52 9.79 -20.56
C GLU A 237 10.02 9.59 -19.12
N GLU A 238 9.25 10.10 -18.17
CA GLU A 238 9.47 9.85 -16.76
C GLU A 238 9.02 8.43 -16.40
N VAL A 239 9.85 7.70 -15.67
CA VAL A 239 9.63 6.27 -15.36
C VAL A 239 9.89 5.98 -13.89
N PHE A 240 9.06 5.11 -13.31
CA PHE A 240 9.27 4.50 -12.00
C PHE A 240 9.71 3.04 -12.18
N LEU A 241 11.01 2.78 -12.05
CA LEU A 241 11.61 1.47 -12.31
C LEU A 241 11.01 0.38 -11.43
N ALA A 242 10.87 -0.82 -12.01
CA ALA A 242 10.38 -2.04 -11.35
C ALA A 242 8.96 -1.94 -10.71
N THR A 243 8.21 -0.87 -10.98
CA THR A 243 6.79 -0.75 -10.62
C THR A 243 5.92 -1.29 -11.75
N ASN A 244 4.81 -1.96 -11.43
CA ASN A 244 3.91 -2.47 -12.47
C ASN A 244 2.86 -1.43 -12.90
N SER A 245 2.62 -0.42 -12.06
CA SER A 245 1.68 0.66 -12.36
C SER A 245 2.29 1.82 -13.16
N GLY A 246 3.62 1.83 -13.34
CA GLY A 246 4.33 2.97 -13.93
C GLY A 246 4.26 4.23 -13.06
N ARG A 247 3.96 4.07 -11.77
CA ARG A 247 3.78 5.14 -10.78
C ARG A 247 4.43 4.73 -9.47
N ALA A 248 4.76 5.72 -8.64
CA ALA A 248 5.19 5.46 -7.28
C ALA A 248 4.10 4.69 -6.51
N GLU A 249 4.47 3.55 -5.94
CA GLU A 249 3.58 2.64 -5.22
C GLU A 249 4.26 2.08 -3.96
N ALA A 250 3.47 1.83 -2.91
CA ALA A 250 3.95 1.17 -1.69
C ALA A 250 3.59 -0.33 -1.69
N LEU A 251 3.74 -0.98 -0.54
CA LEU A 251 3.41 -2.39 -0.35
C LEU A 251 1.92 -2.66 -0.66
N SER A 252 1.68 -3.50 -1.66
CA SER A 252 0.39 -4.14 -1.95
C SER A 252 0.54 -5.65 -1.78
N PHE A 253 -0.54 -6.33 -1.39
CA PHE A 253 -0.54 -7.77 -1.16
C PHE A 253 -1.47 -8.54 -2.09
N VAL A 254 -2.26 -7.83 -2.90
CA VAL A 254 -3.28 -8.44 -3.77
C VAL A 254 -2.81 -8.45 -5.22
N SER A 255 -2.47 -7.27 -5.76
CA SER A 255 -2.01 -7.14 -7.15
C SER A 255 -0.73 -7.94 -7.44
N PRO A 256 0.30 -7.99 -6.55
CA PRO A 256 1.50 -8.77 -6.84
C PRO A 256 1.22 -10.27 -6.93
N VAL A 257 0.28 -10.81 -6.15
CA VAL A 257 -0.09 -12.24 -6.22
C VAL A 257 -0.69 -12.56 -7.59
N ALA A 258 -1.54 -11.67 -8.13
CA ALA A 258 -2.05 -11.82 -9.48
C ALA A 258 -0.94 -11.74 -10.54
N TYR A 259 0.00 -10.80 -10.39
CA TYR A 259 1.12 -10.66 -11.32
C TYR A 259 2.07 -11.86 -11.29
N THR A 260 2.29 -12.47 -10.13
CA THR A 260 3.07 -13.70 -10.03
C THR A 260 2.39 -14.86 -10.75
N LEU A 261 1.07 -15.00 -10.64
CA LEU A 261 0.33 -16.02 -11.37
C LEU A 261 0.36 -15.77 -12.88
N ASP A 262 0.14 -14.52 -13.31
CA ASP A 262 0.26 -14.11 -14.72
C ASP A 262 1.64 -14.46 -15.29
N TRP A 263 2.71 -14.09 -14.57
CA TRP A 263 4.09 -14.39 -14.96
C TRP A 263 4.36 -15.89 -15.02
N LEU A 264 3.86 -16.67 -14.06
CA LEU A 264 4.03 -18.13 -14.04
C LEU A 264 3.33 -18.80 -15.22
N MET A 265 2.13 -18.32 -15.58
CA MET A 265 1.30 -18.92 -16.63
C MET A 265 1.73 -18.51 -18.03
N PHE A 266 2.15 -17.26 -18.22
CA PHE A 266 2.44 -16.65 -19.52
C PHE A 266 3.91 -16.26 -19.68
N TYR A 267 4.82 -16.96 -19.00
CA TYR A 267 6.25 -16.66 -19.06
C TYR A 267 6.82 -16.67 -20.48
N SER A 268 6.34 -17.59 -21.34
CA SER A 268 6.81 -17.75 -22.72
C SER A 268 6.33 -16.66 -23.68
N ASP A 269 5.29 -15.92 -23.30
CA ASP A 269 4.60 -14.99 -24.20
C ASP A 269 5.17 -13.56 -24.12
N ARG A 270 6.25 -13.35 -23.34
CA ARG A 270 6.95 -12.08 -23.15
C ARG A 270 8.37 -12.13 -23.69
#